data_AF-A0A365YQ11-F1
#
_entry.id   AF-A0A365YQ11-F1
#
_cell.length_a   1.000
_cell.length_b   1.000
_cell.length_c   1.000
_cell.angle_alpha   90.00
_cell.angle_beta   90.00
_cell.angle_gamma   90.00
#
_symmetry.space_group_name_H-M   'P 1'
#
loop_
_entity.id
_entity.type
_entity.pdbx_description
1 polymer ?
#
loop_
_entity_poly.entity_id
_entity_poly.type
_entity_poly.pdbx_seq_one_letter_code
_entity_poly.pdbx_strand_id
1 'polypeptide(L)'
;MLSRRSSARSRARWRSATLAGVLTALFALLLATPHTAAASSPAAGGAQEAAADPTPLGDANPVLDEIGDIEEGEAFMGAGTLIHEGPDAEGQFIAPFDTSGVQGIDVSHWQGSINWSSVRSFGIQFAWMKATEGTSFRDSSFNTNYPAAHGAGVIRGAYHFARPNVSSGAVQANYFASNGGAWSRDNLTLPGVLDIEANPYGASCYGLSQTAMRNWITDFYNTYKARTTRDVVIYTSPGWWNSCTGSWNGMASRSPLWVAHWTTGSPTLPGGFGVWTAWQYTSTGSVSGVSGNVDRNKFNGSRDRLLALANNTP
;
A
#
# COMPACT_ATOMS: atom_id res chain seq x y z
N MET A 1 -79.17 7.71 -0.15
CA MET A 1 -79.11 6.34 -0.72
C MET A 1 -77.64 5.93 -0.73
N LEU A 2 -77.18 5.14 0.25
CA LEU A 2 -76.95 3.68 0.17
C LEU A 2 -76.02 3.33 -1.00
N SER A 3 -74.81 2.76 -0.85
CA SER A 3 -74.53 1.51 -0.14
C SER A 3 -73.03 1.29 0.07
N ARG A 4 -72.70 0.62 1.18
CA ARG A 4 -71.43 -0.04 1.53
C ARG A 4 -71.10 -1.24 0.62
N ARG A 5 -69.82 -1.66 0.60
CA ARG A 5 -69.26 -3.05 0.68
C ARG A 5 -67.72 -2.90 0.66
N SER A 6 -66.88 -3.28 1.63
CA SER A 6 -66.73 -4.44 2.54
C SER A 6 -66.24 -5.74 1.88
N SER A 7 -65.21 -6.32 2.51
CA SER A 7 -64.68 -7.71 2.44
C SER A 7 -63.54 -7.94 1.42
N ALA A 8 -62.50 -8.76 1.66
CA ALA A 8 -62.19 -9.67 2.77
C ALA A 8 -60.68 -9.98 2.81
N ARG A 9 -60.23 -10.38 4.01
CA ARG A 9 -58.94 -11.03 4.31
C ARG A 9 -58.89 -12.44 3.71
N SER A 10 -57.70 -12.93 3.37
CA SER A 10 -57.38 -14.36 3.52
C SER A 10 -56.00 -14.54 4.15
N ARG A 11 -56.01 -15.04 5.40
CA ARG A 11 -54.86 -15.68 6.05
C ARG A 11 -54.75 -17.11 5.52
N ALA A 12 -53.55 -17.57 5.20
CA ALA A 12 -53.20 -18.98 5.21
C ALA A 12 -52.01 -19.19 6.14
N ARG A 13 -52.05 -20.30 6.84
CA ARG A 13 -51.40 -20.58 8.13
C ARG A 13 -50.97 -22.06 8.03
N TRP A 14 -49.88 -22.44 8.73
CA TRP A 14 -49.42 -23.80 9.10
C TRP A 14 -48.50 -24.47 8.06
N ARG A 15 -47.43 -25.21 8.39
CA ARG A 15 -47.07 -26.01 9.58
C ARG A 15 -45.55 -26.02 9.82
N SER A 16 -45.17 -26.13 11.09
CA SER A 16 -43.86 -26.55 11.59
C SER A 16 -43.59 -28.02 11.27
N ALA A 17 -42.31 -28.37 11.07
CA ALA A 17 -41.83 -29.75 11.17
C ALA A 17 -40.50 -29.77 11.96
N THR A 18 -40.59 -30.27 13.18
CA THR A 18 -39.50 -30.78 14.00
C THR A 18 -39.23 -32.24 13.60
N LEU A 19 -37.95 -32.62 13.47
CA LEU A 19 -37.54 -34.01 13.68
C LEU A 19 -36.20 -34.03 14.42
N ALA A 20 -36.16 -34.90 15.42
CA ALA A 20 -35.08 -35.14 16.35
C ALA A 20 -34.51 -36.55 16.13
N GLY A 21 -33.27 -36.76 16.57
CA GLY A 21 -32.68 -38.06 16.91
C GLY A 21 -31.64 -38.59 15.91
N VAL A 22 -30.54 -39.27 16.28
CA VAL A 22 -29.96 -39.71 17.56
C VAL A 22 -28.45 -39.98 17.33
N LEU A 23 -27.66 -39.90 18.41
CA LEU A 23 -26.23 -40.22 18.55
C LEU A 23 -25.78 -41.61 18.06
N THR A 24 -24.51 -41.71 17.66
CA THR A 24 -23.62 -42.80 18.12
C THR A 24 -22.18 -42.30 18.24
N ALA A 25 -21.60 -42.49 19.42
CA ALA A 25 -20.18 -42.32 19.72
C ALA A 25 -19.45 -43.66 19.55
N LEU A 26 -18.17 -43.64 19.17
CA LEU A 26 -17.25 -44.74 19.49
C LEU A 26 -15.82 -44.24 19.61
N PHE A 27 -15.28 -44.51 20.79
CA PHE A 27 -13.91 -44.39 21.26
C PHE A 27 -12.96 -45.35 20.51
N ALA A 28 -11.72 -44.93 20.28
CA ALA A 28 -10.57 -45.82 20.32
C ALA A 28 -9.34 -45.04 20.81
N LEU A 29 -8.97 -45.36 22.05
CA LEU A 29 -7.77 -44.94 22.78
C LEU A 29 -6.75 -46.08 22.62
N LEU A 30 -5.51 -45.78 22.26
CA LEU A 30 -4.38 -46.69 22.53
C LEU A 30 -3.23 -45.91 23.16
N LEU A 31 -3.02 -46.20 24.44
CA LEU A 31 -1.86 -45.90 25.27
C LEU A 31 -0.77 -46.95 25.02
N ALA A 32 0.50 -46.55 24.93
CA ALA A 32 1.58 -46.82 25.90
C ALA A 32 2.67 -47.72 25.27
N THR A 33 3.98 -47.65 25.54
CA THR A 33 4.92 -46.79 26.28
C THR A 33 6.35 -47.23 25.82
N PRO A 34 7.46 -47.14 26.59
CA PRO A 34 8.68 -46.46 26.17
C PRO A 34 9.81 -47.44 25.77
N HIS A 35 10.86 -46.96 25.09
CA HIS A 35 12.15 -47.66 25.10
C HIS A 35 13.27 -46.70 25.50
N THR A 36 13.79 -46.94 26.70
CA THR A 36 15.08 -46.47 27.19
C THR A 36 16.12 -47.54 26.89
N ALA A 37 17.26 -47.18 26.28
CA ALA A 37 18.54 -47.82 26.52
C ALA A 37 19.67 -46.84 26.20
N ALA A 38 20.59 -46.71 27.16
CA ALA A 38 21.67 -45.75 27.24
C ALA A 38 23.03 -46.36 26.83
N ALA A 39 24.03 -45.46 26.75
CA ALA A 39 25.48 -45.67 26.67
C ALA A 39 26.03 -46.01 25.27
N SER A 40 27.11 -45.40 24.77
CA SER A 40 28.30 -44.86 25.45
C SER A 40 29.06 -43.86 24.56
N SER A 41 29.69 -42.84 25.17
CA SER A 41 30.67 -41.93 24.53
C SER A 41 32.00 -42.65 24.24
N PRO A 42 32.81 -42.11 23.30
CA PRO A 42 33.98 -41.37 23.76
C PRO A 42 34.15 -39.99 23.10
N ALA A 43 34.85 -39.14 23.83
CA ALA A 43 35.13 -37.75 23.51
C ALA A 43 36.03 -37.56 22.27
N ALA A 44 35.73 -36.55 21.47
CA ALA A 44 36.71 -35.80 20.69
C ALA A 44 36.19 -34.35 20.58
N GLY A 45 37.01 -33.40 21.03
CA GLY A 45 36.67 -31.99 21.10
C GLY A 45 36.44 -31.38 19.72
N GLY A 46 35.38 -30.59 19.62
CA GLY A 46 35.13 -29.65 18.53
C GLY A 46 34.40 -28.48 19.15
N ALA A 47 35.04 -27.30 19.14
CA ALA A 47 34.48 -26.08 19.69
C ALA A 47 33.14 -25.78 19.03
N GLN A 48 32.16 -25.45 19.87
CA GLN A 48 30.84 -24.98 19.46
C GLN A 48 31.03 -23.57 18.89
N GLU A 49 31.06 -23.46 17.56
CA GLU A 49 31.06 -22.18 16.86
C GLU A 49 29.67 -21.55 17.10
N ALA A 50 29.62 -20.60 18.02
CA ALA A 50 28.47 -19.73 18.21
C ALA A 50 28.12 -19.11 16.86
N ALA A 51 26.83 -19.10 16.52
CA ALA A 51 26.32 -18.41 15.34
C ALA A 51 26.91 -17.00 15.30
N ALA A 52 27.78 -16.76 14.33
CA ALA A 52 28.39 -15.46 14.12
C ALA A 52 27.25 -14.47 13.83
N ASP A 53 27.19 -13.43 14.65
CA ASP A 53 26.56 -12.16 14.29
C ASP A 53 26.95 -11.84 12.84
N PRO A 54 26.03 -11.49 11.94
CA PRO A 54 26.44 -10.98 10.65
C PRO A 54 27.23 -9.70 10.90
N THR A 55 28.53 -9.78 10.62
CA THR A 55 29.43 -8.64 10.55
C THR A 55 28.80 -7.52 9.71
N PRO A 56 28.92 -6.24 10.12
CA PRO A 56 28.34 -5.13 9.38
C PRO A 56 28.88 -5.13 7.96
N LEU A 57 28.02 -5.34 6.97
CA LEU A 57 28.36 -5.15 5.57
C LEU A 57 28.42 -3.64 5.32
N GLY A 58 29.63 -3.10 5.36
CA GLY A 58 29.94 -1.80 4.78
C GLY A 58 29.75 -1.86 3.27
N ASP A 59 28.83 -1.06 2.76
CA ASP A 59 29.15 0.26 2.22
C ASP A 59 27.92 1.17 2.44
N ALA A 60 28.17 2.44 2.70
CA ALA A 60 27.15 3.47 2.92
C ALA A 60 26.13 3.52 1.76
N ASN A 61 24.84 3.45 2.07
CA ASN A 61 23.80 3.78 1.11
C ASN A 61 23.75 5.31 1.00
N PRO A 62 24.14 5.92 -0.13
CA PRO A 62 24.23 7.36 -0.26
C PRO A 62 22.88 8.05 -0.04
N VAL A 63 21.76 7.35 -0.23
CA VAL A 63 20.44 7.87 0.13
C VAL A 63 20.32 7.90 1.65
N LEU A 64 20.51 6.78 2.37
CA LEU A 64 20.39 6.74 3.85
C LEU A 64 21.39 7.65 4.58
N ASP A 65 22.61 7.80 4.06
CA ASP A 65 23.63 8.71 4.61
C ASP A 65 23.29 10.20 4.34
N GLU A 66 22.50 10.50 3.30
CA GLU A 66 22.09 11.85 2.93
C GLU A 66 20.77 12.28 3.61
N ILE A 67 19.87 11.36 3.94
CA ILE A 67 18.61 11.66 4.68
C ILE A 67 18.78 11.66 6.20
N GLY A 68 19.77 10.95 6.77
CA GLY A 68 19.87 10.79 8.22
C GLY A 68 18.65 10.06 8.83
N ASP A 69 18.40 10.27 10.12
CA ASP A 69 17.16 9.81 10.77
C ASP A 69 15.97 10.59 10.19
N ILE A 70 15.08 9.92 9.44
CA ILE A 70 13.86 10.56 8.91
C ILE A 70 12.99 10.98 10.10
N GLU A 71 12.67 12.27 10.20
CA GLU A 71 11.76 12.79 11.23
C GLU A 71 10.28 12.61 10.86
N GLU A 72 9.39 12.74 11.85
CA GLU A 72 7.95 12.70 11.59
C GLU A 72 7.54 13.79 10.61
N GLY A 73 6.86 13.40 9.52
CA GLY A 73 6.51 14.30 8.43
C GLY A 73 7.50 14.25 7.25
N GLU A 74 8.69 13.72 7.45
CA GLU A 74 9.71 13.63 6.40
C GLU A 74 9.61 12.35 5.56
N ALA A 75 8.77 11.37 5.91
CA ALA A 75 8.68 10.13 5.15
C ALA A 75 8.15 10.35 3.73
N PHE A 76 8.94 10.01 2.71
CA PHE A 76 8.48 9.97 1.33
C PHE A 76 8.03 8.55 0.96
N MET A 77 7.33 8.44 -0.17
CA MET A 77 6.84 7.16 -0.66
C MET A 77 8.02 6.26 -1.02
N GLY A 78 8.13 5.09 -0.37
CA GLY A 78 9.28 4.19 -0.52
C GLY A 78 10.34 4.32 0.59
N ALA A 79 10.23 5.28 1.51
CA ALA A 79 11.17 5.46 2.62
C ALA A 79 11.24 4.22 3.53
N GLY A 80 10.08 3.68 3.90
CA GLY A 80 9.96 2.45 4.67
C GLY A 80 10.55 1.25 3.95
N THR A 81 10.30 1.15 2.64
CA THR A 81 10.89 0.10 1.79
C THR A 81 12.41 0.19 1.82
N LEU A 82 13.00 1.38 1.62
CA LEU A 82 14.46 1.58 1.71
C LEU A 82 15.03 1.18 3.08
N ILE A 83 14.39 1.59 4.17
CA ILE A 83 14.91 1.39 5.53
C ILE A 83 14.81 -0.08 5.96
N HIS A 84 13.71 -0.76 5.66
CA HIS A 84 13.43 -2.10 6.20
C HIS A 84 13.70 -3.24 5.23
N GLU A 85 13.59 -2.98 3.93
CA GLU A 85 13.79 -4.00 2.88
C GLU A 85 15.10 -3.78 2.12
N GLY A 86 15.72 -2.60 2.26
CA GLY A 86 16.93 -2.19 1.54
C GLY A 86 16.64 -1.68 0.13
N PRO A 87 17.67 -1.23 -0.60
CA PRO A 87 17.59 -1.22 -2.06
C PRO A 87 17.32 -2.65 -2.56
N ASP A 88 16.94 -2.81 -3.83
CA ASP A 88 16.74 -4.14 -4.42
C ASP A 88 17.94 -5.09 -4.22
N ALA A 89 17.70 -6.39 -4.43
CA ALA A 89 18.50 -7.53 -3.94
C ALA A 89 20.01 -7.56 -4.31
N GLU A 90 20.50 -6.59 -5.06
CA GLU A 90 21.90 -6.49 -5.47
C GLU A 90 22.57 -5.17 -5.01
N GLY A 91 21.87 -4.28 -4.31
CA GLY A 91 22.41 -2.96 -3.93
C GLY A 91 22.78 -2.10 -5.14
N GLN A 92 22.28 -2.44 -6.32
CA GLN A 92 22.57 -1.80 -7.61
C GLN A 92 21.31 -1.07 -8.05
N PHE A 93 21.43 0.21 -8.40
CA PHE A 93 20.33 0.91 -9.05
C PHE A 93 20.01 0.21 -10.39
N ILE A 94 18.88 -0.48 -10.44
CA ILE A 94 18.52 -1.34 -11.55
C ILE A 94 18.43 -0.57 -12.87
N ALA A 95 19.05 -1.06 -13.93
CA ALA A 95 18.93 -0.48 -15.28
C ALA A 95 19.21 -1.57 -16.34
N PRO A 96 18.68 -1.46 -17.58
CA PRO A 96 17.78 -0.41 -18.07
C PRO A 96 16.33 -0.62 -17.62
N PHE A 97 15.60 0.49 -17.47
CA PHE A 97 14.16 0.46 -17.17
C PHE A 97 13.28 0.41 -18.43
N ASP A 98 12.17 -0.32 -18.36
CA ASP A 98 11.13 -0.23 -19.40
C ASP A 98 10.34 1.08 -19.27
N THR A 99 10.83 2.11 -19.96
CA THR A 99 10.20 3.43 -20.04
C THR A 99 9.08 3.53 -21.09
N SER A 100 8.66 2.42 -21.70
CA SER A 100 7.54 2.40 -22.65
C SER A 100 6.19 2.65 -21.96
N GLY A 101 5.16 2.94 -22.76
CA GLY A 101 3.79 3.08 -22.27
C GLY A 101 3.55 4.37 -21.49
N VAL A 102 2.61 4.32 -20.54
CA VAL A 102 2.21 5.49 -19.75
C VAL A 102 3.11 5.61 -18.53
N GLN A 103 3.89 6.69 -18.50
CA GLN A 103 4.91 6.96 -17.50
C GLN A 103 4.46 8.07 -16.54
N GLY A 104 4.87 7.94 -15.28
CA GLY A 104 4.59 8.88 -14.21
C GLY A 104 5.75 9.05 -13.23
N ILE A 105 5.59 9.99 -12.32
CA ILE A 105 6.48 10.20 -11.17
C ILE A 105 5.66 10.29 -9.89
N ASP A 106 6.32 10.18 -8.75
CA ASP A 106 5.76 10.63 -7.49
C ASP A 106 6.77 11.47 -6.74
N VAL A 107 6.26 12.46 -5.99
CA VAL A 107 7.09 13.52 -5.43
C VAL A 107 6.57 13.97 -4.06
N SER A 108 7.48 14.52 -3.27
CA SER A 108 7.21 15.20 -2.01
C SER A 108 8.01 16.50 -1.94
N HIS A 109 8.09 17.14 -0.77
CA HIS A 109 9.00 18.27 -0.57
C HIS A 109 10.48 17.95 -0.83
N TRP A 110 10.90 16.68 -0.77
CA TRP A 110 12.27 16.26 -1.04
C TRP A 110 12.74 16.56 -2.48
N GLN A 111 11.83 16.59 -3.45
CA GLN A 111 12.17 16.94 -4.83
C GLN A 111 12.33 18.46 -5.06
N GLY A 112 12.11 19.28 -4.02
CA GLY A 112 12.30 20.73 -4.07
C GLY A 112 11.44 21.40 -5.15
N SER A 113 12.04 22.36 -5.86
CA SER A 113 11.36 23.10 -6.93
C SER A 113 11.32 22.29 -8.23
N ILE A 114 10.12 22.10 -8.78
CA ILE A 114 9.90 21.28 -9.99
C ILE A 114 9.44 22.15 -11.15
N ASN A 115 10.10 22.03 -12.30
CA ASN A 115 9.61 22.57 -13.57
C ASN A 115 8.65 21.58 -14.25
N TRP A 116 7.36 21.72 -13.97
CA TRP A 116 6.31 20.84 -14.48
C TRP A 116 6.14 20.87 -16.00
N SER A 117 6.52 21.96 -16.67
CA SER A 117 6.49 22.02 -18.15
C SER A 117 7.59 21.15 -18.75
N SER A 118 8.79 21.14 -18.15
CA SER A 118 9.87 20.22 -18.53
C SER A 118 9.49 18.78 -18.23
N VAL A 119 8.88 18.50 -17.07
CA VAL A 119 8.39 17.16 -16.69
C VAL A 119 7.38 16.63 -17.72
N ARG A 120 6.40 17.45 -18.12
CA ARG A 120 5.44 17.08 -19.17
C ARG A 120 6.14 16.83 -20.51
N SER A 121 7.06 17.70 -20.90
CA SER A 121 7.81 17.61 -22.17
C SER A 121 8.73 16.39 -22.21
N PHE A 122 9.22 15.94 -21.05
CA PHE A 122 9.97 14.69 -20.90
C PHE A 122 9.11 13.44 -21.15
N GLY A 123 7.78 13.59 -21.18
CA GLY A 123 6.84 12.49 -21.47
C GLY A 123 6.09 11.96 -20.24
N ILE A 124 6.27 12.58 -19.06
CA ILE A 124 5.50 12.23 -17.87
C ILE A 124 4.02 12.61 -18.08
N GLN A 125 3.13 11.64 -17.84
CA GLN A 125 1.69 11.76 -18.09
C GLN A 125 0.88 11.84 -16.80
N PHE A 126 1.38 11.26 -15.71
CA PHE A 126 0.77 11.35 -14.40
C PHE A 126 1.76 11.61 -13.27
N ALA A 127 1.26 12.15 -12.16
CA ALA A 127 2.02 12.26 -10.93
C ALA A 127 1.16 12.06 -9.69
N TRP A 128 1.71 11.45 -8.64
CA TRP A 128 1.17 11.57 -7.29
C TRP A 128 2.07 12.42 -6.41
N MET A 129 1.48 13.18 -5.48
CA MET A 129 2.22 14.13 -4.66
C MET A 129 1.88 13.94 -3.19
N LYS A 130 2.89 13.97 -2.31
CA LYS A 130 2.64 13.91 -0.87
C LYS A 130 1.75 15.07 -0.49
N ALA A 131 0.63 14.80 0.17
CA ALA A 131 -0.21 15.85 0.75
C ALA A 131 -0.09 15.88 2.26
N THR A 132 -0.10 14.70 2.88
CA THR A 132 -0.21 14.57 4.34
C THR A 132 0.52 13.34 4.85
N GLU A 133 0.85 13.36 6.12
CA GLU A 133 1.32 12.20 6.87
C GLU A 133 0.65 12.17 8.25
N GLY A 134 0.24 10.99 8.70
CA GLY A 134 -0.36 10.80 10.01
C GLY A 134 -1.57 11.69 10.26
N THR A 135 -1.51 12.56 11.28
CA THR A 135 -2.67 13.40 11.68
C THR A 135 -2.42 14.90 11.65
N SER A 136 -1.19 15.33 11.40
CA SER A 136 -0.74 16.69 11.67
C SER A 136 0.17 17.26 10.60
N PHE A 137 0.90 16.41 9.87
CA PHE A 137 1.83 16.89 8.85
C PHE A 137 1.11 17.20 7.54
N ARG A 138 1.49 18.32 6.91
CA ARG A 138 1.11 18.69 5.55
C ARG A 138 2.39 18.94 4.78
N ASP A 139 2.52 18.31 3.63
CA ASP A 139 3.71 18.53 2.79
C ASP A 139 3.75 19.98 2.29
N SER A 140 4.88 20.65 2.54
CA SER A 140 5.07 22.07 2.27
C SER A 140 5.05 22.39 0.76
N SER A 141 5.37 21.41 -0.09
CA SER A 141 5.45 21.57 -1.53
C SER A 141 4.15 21.22 -2.25
N PHE A 142 3.19 20.56 -1.57
CA PHE A 142 1.92 20.14 -2.18
C PHE A 142 1.16 21.31 -2.85
N ASN A 143 1.00 22.44 -2.15
CA ASN A 143 0.24 23.57 -2.67
C ASN A 143 0.92 24.28 -3.86
N THR A 144 2.21 24.05 -4.06
CA THR A 144 2.95 24.54 -5.23
C THR A 144 2.85 23.53 -6.37
N ASN A 145 3.12 22.25 -6.08
CA ASN A 145 3.22 21.20 -7.10
C ASN A 145 1.85 20.83 -7.70
N TYR A 146 0.81 20.70 -6.87
CA TYR A 146 -0.50 20.21 -7.30
C TYR A 146 -1.17 21.07 -8.39
N PRO A 147 -1.24 22.42 -8.25
CA PRO A 147 -1.74 23.27 -9.34
C PRO A 147 -0.75 23.40 -10.49
N ALA A 148 0.57 23.37 -10.25
CA ALA A 148 1.57 23.51 -11.32
C ALA A 148 1.57 22.30 -12.28
N ALA A 149 1.46 21.08 -11.75
CA ALA A 149 1.30 19.87 -12.57
C ALA A 149 0.00 19.89 -13.38
N HIS A 150 -1.10 20.32 -12.76
CA HIS A 150 -2.37 20.52 -13.46
C HIS A 150 -2.23 21.53 -14.61
N GLY A 151 -1.58 22.68 -14.36
CA GLY A 151 -1.32 23.70 -15.38
C GLY A 151 -0.44 23.22 -16.53
N ALA A 152 0.47 22.28 -16.28
CA ALA A 152 1.27 21.62 -17.31
C ALA A 152 0.55 20.46 -18.03
N GLY A 153 -0.70 20.15 -17.66
CA GLY A 153 -1.49 19.08 -18.27
C GLY A 153 -1.08 17.66 -17.84
N VAL A 154 -0.45 17.52 -16.67
CA VAL A 154 -0.15 16.23 -16.04
C VAL A 154 -1.38 15.78 -15.23
N ILE A 155 -1.82 14.53 -15.42
CA ILE A 155 -2.89 13.96 -14.58
C ILE A 155 -2.33 13.72 -13.18
N ARG A 156 -2.86 14.41 -12.18
CA ARG A 156 -2.25 14.49 -10.86
C ARG A 156 -3.17 14.00 -9.74
N GLY A 157 -2.59 13.33 -8.76
CA GLY A 157 -3.25 12.92 -7.53
C GLY A 157 -2.42 13.25 -6.30
N ALA A 158 -3.00 13.00 -5.14
CA ALA A 158 -2.34 13.18 -3.86
C ALA A 158 -2.12 11.83 -3.17
N TYR A 159 -1.14 11.73 -2.30
CA TYR A 159 -0.96 10.58 -1.42
C TYR A 159 -0.86 10.99 0.06
N HIS A 160 -1.20 10.03 0.92
CA HIS A 160 -1.12 10.12 2.37
C HIS A 160 -0.18 9.04 2.91
N PHE A 161 0.90 9.45 3.57
CA PHE A 161 1.78 8.53 4.27
C PHE A 161 1.15 8.09 5.60
N ALA A 162 0.82 6.81 5.71
CA ALA A 162 0.07 6.28 6.83
C ALA A 162 0.91 6.19 8.10
N ARG A 163 0.25 6.47 9.24
CA ARG A 163 0.80 6.20 10.57
C ARG A 163 -0.19 5.38 11.42
N PRO A 164 -0.38 4.08 11.16
CA PRO A 164 -1.41 3.28 11.85
C PRO A 164 -1.31 3.21 13.38
N ASN A 165 -0.13 3.48 13.94
CA ASN A 165 0.09 3.58 15.39
C ASN A 165 -0.37 4.90 16.01
N VAL A 166 -0.64 5.94 15.22
CA VAL A 166 -0.96 7.29 15.72
C VAL A 166 -2.46 7.51 15.89
N SER A 167 -3.29 6.95 15.01
CA SER A 167 -4.75 7.13 15.05
C SER A 167 -5.47 6.06 14.22
N SER A 168 -6.80 6.07 14.16
CA SER A 168 -7.56 5.15 13.31
C SER A 168 -7.47 5.51 11.82
N GLY A 169 -7.80 4.55 10.95
CA GLY A 169 -7.83 4.78 9.50
C GLY A 169 -8.81 5.89 9.12
N ALA A 170 -9.97 5.98 9.78
CA ALA A 170 -10.93 7.05 9.56
C ALA A 170 -10.39 8.44 9.90
N VAL A 171 -9.61 8.58 10.96
CA VAL A 171 -9.03 9.89 11.33
C VAL A 171 -8.07 10.35 10.22
N GLN A 172 -7.18 9.47 9.77
CA GLN A 172 -6.21 9.80 8.73
C GLN A 172 -6.86 9.99 7.35
N ALA A 173 -7.88 9.19 7.01
CA ALA A 173 -8.63 9.39 5.77
C ALA A 173 -9.38 10.73 5.74
N ASN A 174 -9.97 11.13 6.87
CA ASN A 174 -10.61 12.44 6.97
C ASN A 174 -9.60 13.58 6.90
N TYR A 175 -8.45 13.42 7.54
CA TYR A 175 -7.35 14.37 7.44
C TYR A 175 -6.87 14.47 5.99
N PHE A 176 -6.48 13.37 5.36
CA PHE A 176 -6.06 13.37 3.96
C PHE A 176 -7.09 14.03 3.03
N ALA A 177 -8.36 13.61 3.09
CA ALA A 177 -9.41 14.16 2.23
C ALA A 177 -9.64 15.67 2.44
N SER A 178 -9.43 16.21 3.65
CA SER A 178 -9.57 17.64 3.94
C SER A 178 -8.32 18.46 3.59
N ASN A 179 -7.20 17.82 3.29
CA ASN A 179 -5.88 18.46 3.22
C ASN A 179 -5.13 18.09 1.92
N GLY A 180 -5.85 17.86 0.82
CA GLY A 180 -5.28 17.62 -0.52
C GLY A 180 -5.76 16.34 -1.20
N GLY A 181 -6.26 15.37 -0.42
CA GLY A 181 -6.75 14.08 -0.92
C GLY A 181 -8.17 14.06 -1.46
N ALA A 182 -8.89 15.19 -1.43
CA ALA A 182 -10.21 15.29 -2.04
C ALA A 182 -10.13 15.03 -3.55
N TRP A 183 -11.20 14.46 -4.11
CA TRP A 183 -11.29 14.20 -5.54
C TRP A 183 -12.52 14.88 -6.13
N SER A 184 -12.37 15.39 -7.34
CA SER A 184 -13.47 15.79 -8.21
C SER A 184 -13.10 15.51 -9.66
N ARG A 185 -14.08 15.23 -10.50
CA ARG A 185 -13.86 14.96 -11.92
C ARG A 185 -13.52 16.25 -12.67
N ASP A 186 -12.29 16.34 -13.17
CA ASP A 186 -11.78 17.46 -13.99
C ASP A 186 -10.89 16.98 -15.16
N ASN A 187 -10.90 15.68 -15.49
CA ASN A 187 -9.99 14.99 -16.42
C ASN A 187 -8.52 14.91 -15.98
N LEU A 188 -8.13 15.56 -14.88
CA LEU A 188 -6.75 15.67 -14.44
C LEU A 188 -6.55 15.28 -12.97
N THR A 189 -7.58 14.78 -12.27
CA THR A 189 -7.50 14.33 -10.87
C THR A 189 -7.55 12.82 -10.74
N LEU A 190 -6.46 12.21 -10.30
CA LEU A 190 -6.43 10.79 -9.89
C LEU A 190 -7.10 10.58 -8.54
N PRO A 191 -7.63 9.37 -8.23
CA PRO A 191 -7.97 9.03 -6.86
C PRO A 191 -6.74 9.18 -5.96
N GLY A 192 -6.99 9.53 -4.69
CA GLY A 192 -5.95 9.59 -3.69
C GLY A 192 -5.34 8.22 -3.40
N VAL A 193 -4.14 8.25 -2.86
CA VAL A 193 -3.35 7.06 -2.53
C VAL A 193 -3.17 6.98 -1.02
N LEU A 194 -3.39 5.78 -0.48
CA LEU A 194 -2.93 5.38 0.83
C LEU A 194 -1.55 4.76 0.65
N ASP A 195 -0.52 5.49 1.06
CA ASP A 195 0.84 4.98 1.17
C ASP A 195 0.96 4.26 2.51
N ILE A 196 1.03 2.93 2.46
CA ILE A 196 1.05 2.06 3.61
C ILE A 196 2.19 1.03 3.44
N GLU A 197 3.31 1.35 4.08
CA GLU A 197 4.56 0.62 3.98
C GLU A 197 5.25 0.51 5.36
N ALA A 198 6.51 0.06 5.40
CA ALA A 198 7.21 -0.12 6.66
C ALA A 198 7.37 1.19 7.41
N ASN A 199 7.13 1.16 8.73
CA ASN A 199 7.27 2.33 9.58
C ASN A 199 8.72 2.82 9.60
N PRO A 200 9.05 3.99 9.04
CA PRO A 200 10.43 4.49 9.06
C PRO A 200 10.86 4.94 10.46
N TYR A 201 9.91 5.04 11.40
CA TYR A 201 10.10 5.54 12.77
C TYR A 201 10.16 4.45 13.84
N GLY A 202 10.28 3.17 13.45
CA GLY A 202 10.34 2.07 14.40
C GLY A 202 9.87 0.74 13.84
N ALA A 203 9.08 -0.01 14.60
CA ALA A 203 8.65 -1.36 14.22
C ALA A 203 7.93 -1.36 12.86
N SER A 204 8.41 -2.18 11.91
CA SER A 204 7.95 -2.23 10.51
C SER A 204 6.42 -2.23 10.34
N CYS A 205 5.69 -3.02 11.13
CA CYS A 205 4.22 -3.08 11.11
C CYS A 205 3.53 -2.10 12.09
N TYR A 206 4.19 -1.02 12.48
CA TYR A 206 3.70 0.01 13.41
C TYR A 206 3.30 -0.55 14.80
N GLY A 207 3.85 -1.69 15.21
CA GLY A 207 3.48 -2.37 16.46
C GLY A 207 2.06 -2.99 16.44
N LEU A 208 1.43 -3.10 15.27
CA LEU A 208 0.10 -3.68 15.12
C LEU A 208 0.17 -5.18 14.76
N SER A 209 -0.85 -5.93 15.20
CA SER A 209 -1.10 -7.27 14.67
C SER A 209 -1.66 -7.20 13.24
N GLN A 210 -1.57 -8.30 12.49
CA GLN A 210 -2.13 -8.38 11.14
C GLN A 210 -3.63 -8.06 11.12
N THR A 211 -4.40 -8.54 12.10
CA THR A 211 -5.83 -8.24 12.20
C THR A 211 -6.08 -6.74 12.46
N ALA A 212 -5.29 -6.12 13.34
CA ALA A 212 -5.42 -4.68 13.61
C ALA A 212 -5.06 -3.86 12.36
N MET A 213 -4.02 -4.24 11.62
CA MET A 213 -3.64 -3.60 10.36
C MET A 213 -4.74 -3.69 9.29
N ARG A 214 -5.31 -4.88 9.08
CA ARG A 214 -6.44 -5.09 8.14
C ARG A 214 -7.65 -4.22 8.49
N ASN A 215 -7.98 -4.13 9.78
CA ASN A 215 -9.09 -3.29 10.26
C ASN A 215 -8.80 -1.81 10.02
N TRP A 216 -7.57 -1.37 10.27
CA TRP A 216 -7.14 0.01 10.03
C TRP A 216 -7.24 0.40 8.55
N ILE A 217 -6.70 -0.44 7.65
CA ILE A 217 -6.76 -0.22 6.20
C ILE A 217 -8.22 -0.18 5.72
N THR A 218 -9.07 -1.07 6.23
CA THR A 218 -10.51 -1.11 5.90
C THR A 218 -11.21 0.19 6.34
N ASP A 219 -10.88 0.69 7.52
CA ASP A 219 -11.44 1.93 8.07
C ASP A 219 -11.04 3.16 7.25
N PHE A 220 -9.76 3.25 6.85
CA PHE A 220 -9.26 4.28 5.95
C PHE A 220 -9.99 4.24 4.61
N TYR A 221 -10.03 3.06 3.96
CA TYR A 221 -10.69 2.88 2.67
C TYR A 221 -12.17 3.29 2.72
N ASN A 222 -12.93 2.81 3.71
CA ASN A 222 -14.37 3.08 3.80
C ASN A 222 -14.61 4.58 3.97
N THR A 223 -13.82 5.22 4.84
CA THR A 223 -13.94 6.66 5.12
C THR A 223 -13.54 7.50 3.91
N TYR A 224 -12.44 7.16 3.24
CA TYR A 224 -12.00 7.86 2.03
C TYR A 224 -13.04 7.75 0.90
N LYS A 225 -13.59 6.54 0.69
CA LYS A 225 -14.63 6.31 -0.32
C LYS A 225 -15.92 7.07 0.02
N ALA A 226 -16.31 7.14 1.29
CA ALA A 226 -17.45 7.96 1.71
C ALA A 226 -17.22 9.47 1.47
N ARG A 227 -15.98 9.95 1.66
CA ARG A 227 -15.62 11.37 1.46
C ARG A 227 -15.48 11.78 -0.01
N THR A 228 -15.08 10.86 -0.89
CA THR A 228 -14.64 11.20 -2.25
C THR A 228 -15.36 10.44 -3.36
N THR A 229 -16.17 9.43 -3.01
CA THR A 229 -16.74 8.41 -3.92
C THR A 229 -15.72 7.47 -4.56
N ARG A 230 -14.42 7.68 -4.34
CA ARG A 230 -13.34 6.94 -4.99
C ARG A 230 -12.84 5.79 -4.14
N ASP A 231 -12.48 4.69 -4.79
CA ASP A 231 -11.62 3.69 -4.19
C ASP A 231 -10.22 4.29 -4.04
N VAL A 232 -9.69 4.29 -2.81
CA VAL A 232 -8.30 4.72 -2.58
C VAL A 232 -7.36 3.71 -3.24
N VAL A 233 -6.33 4.22 -3.93
CA VAL A 233 -5.23 3.38 -4.42
C VAL A 233 -4.38 2.97 -3.21
N ILE A 234 -3.97 1.71 -3.13
CA ILE A 234 -3.04 1.26 -2.10
C ILE A 234 -1.64 1.22 -2.72
N TYR A 235 -0.73 2.02 -2.17
CA TYR A 235 0.70 1.90 -2.41
C TYR A 235 1.34 1.05 -1.32
N THR A 236 2.13 0.04 -1.70
CA THR A 236 2.83 -0.85 -0.76
C THR A 236 3.88 -1.72 -1.47
N SER A 237 4.83 -2.28 -0.71
CA SER A 237 5.72 -3.34 -1.18
C SER A 237 5.10 -4.74 -0.98
N PRO A 238 5.48 -5.76 -1.77
CA PRO A 238 5.06 -7.14 -1.52
C PRO A 238 5.50 -7.66 -0.14
N GLY A 239 6.73 -7.32 0.28
CA GLY A 239 7.30 -7.76 1.55
C GLY A 239 6.50 -7.27 2.75
N TRP A 240 6.29 -5.95 2.82
CA TRP A 240 5.51 -5.33 3.89
C TRP A 240 4.07 -5.82 3.92
N TRP A 241 3.37 -5.82 2.79
CA TRP A 241 1.97 -6.26 2.75
C TRP A 241 1.81 -7.70 3.21
N ASN A 242 2.65 -8.62 2.73
CA ASN A 242 2.58 -10.02 3.11
C ASN A 242 2.82 -10.21 4.60
N SER A 243 3.79 -9.49 5.15
CA SER A 243 4.18 -9.59 6.57
C SER A 243 3.16 -8.94 7.50
N CYS A 244 2.81 -7.68 7.24
CA CYS A 244 2.00 -6.84 8.13
C CYS A 244 0.50 -7.03 7.94
N THR A 245 0.06 -7.61 6.83
CA THR A 245 -1.34 -7.99 6.62
C THR A 245 -1.55 -9.50 6.60
N GLY A 246 -0.51 -10.33 6.57
CA GLY A 246 -0.67 -11.78 6.44
C GLY A 246 -1.25 -12.18 5.08
N SER A 247 -0.69 -11.61 4.01
CA SER A 247 -1.10 -11.87 2.60
C SER A 247 -2.60 -11.67 2.37
N TRP A 248 -3.17 -10.61 2.93
CA TRP A 248 -4.60 -10.39 2.97
C TRP A 248 -5.19 -10.04 1.59
N ASN A 249 -6.28 -10.70 1.19
CA ASN A 249 -6.94 -10.49 -0.10
C ASN A 249 -8.17 -9.57 -0.05
N GLY A 250 -8.54 -9.02 1.11
CA GLY A 250 -9.79 -8.26 1.27
C GLY A 250 -9.83 -6.91 0.55
N MET A 251 -8.71 -6.44 0.02
CA MET A 251 -8.63 -5.22 -0.80
C MET A 251 -8.54 -5.49 -2.30
N ALA A 252 -8.32 -6.74 -2.73
CA ALA A 252 -8.02 -7.09 -4.11
C ALA A 252 -9.10 -6.68 -5.12
N SER A 253 -10.37 -6.74 -4.71
CA SER A 253 -11.53 -6.33 -5.52
C SER A 253 -12.01 -4.90 -5.23
N ARG A 254 -11.35 -4.20 -4.31
CA ARG A 254 -11.81 -2.90 -3.78
C ARG A 254 -10.88 -1.76 -4.15
N SER A 255 -9.57 -1.97 -4.09
CA SER A 255 -8.57 -0.93 -4.28
C SER A 255 -7.66 -1.24 -5.47
N PRO A 256 -7.39 -0.26 -6.35
CA PRO A 256 -6.27 -0.36 -7.27
C PRO A 256 -4.96 -0.51 -6.50
N LEU A 257 -4.08 -1.39 -6.99
CA LEU A 257 -2.74 -1.57 -6.42
C LEU A 257 -1.72 -0.69 -7.14
N TRP A 258 -0.94 0.05 -6.37
CA TRP A 258 0.33 0.62 -6.78
C TRP A 258 1.45 -0.15 -6.06
N VAL A 259 2.20 -0.96 -6.80
CA VAL A 259 3.23 -1.81 -6.20
C VAL A 259 4.59 -1.11 -6.21
N ALA A 260 5.28 -1.12 -5.07
CA ALA A 260 6.68 -0.76 -4.95
C ALA A 260 7.53 -2.03 -5.09
N HIS A 261 8.22 -2.17 -6.21
CA HIS A 261 9.13 -3.30 -6.43
C HIS A 261 10.17 -2.91 -7.47
N TRP A 262 11.30 -2.38 -7.02
CA TRP A 262 12.36 -1.95 -7.92
C TRP A 262 13.03 -3.17 -8.52
N THR A 263 12.75 -3.43 -9.79
CA THR A 263 13.18 -4.63 -10.51
C THR A 263 13.21 -4.40 -12.01
N THR A 264 13.91 -5.28 -12.75
CA THR A 264 13.72 -5.37 -14.20
C THR A 264 12.59 -6.35 -14.52
N GLY A 265 11.90 -6.13 -15.64
CA GLY A 265 10.83 -7.03 -16.08
C GLY A 265 9.47 -6.71 -15.46
N SER A 266 8.97 -7.56 -14.57
CA SER A 266 7.61 -7.45 -14.01
C SER A 266 7.64 -7.47 -12.48
N PRO A 267 6.80 -6.68 -11.80
CA PRO A 267 6.79 -6.64 -10.34
C PRO A 267 6.20 -7.92 -9.76
N THR A 268 6.79 -8.40 -8.66
CA THR A 268 6.14 -9.34 -7.76
C THR A 268 4.93 -8.65 -7.15
N LEU A 269 3.79 -9.34 -7.05
CA LEU A 269 2.58 -8.76 -6.47
C LEU A 269 2.43 -9.13 -4.99
N PRO A 270 1.97 -8.18 -4.14
CA PRO A 270 1.53 -8.50 -2.80
C PRO A 270 0.41 -9.54 -2.79
N GLY A 271 0.39 -10.39 -1.78
CA GLY A 271 -0.59 -11.44 -1.60
C GLY A 271 -2.02 -10.93 -1.67
N GLY A 272 -2.85 -11.63 -2.44
CA GLY A 272 -4.25 -11.27 -2.68
C GLY A 272 -4.49 -10.42 -3.92
N PHE A 273 -3.52 -9.62 -4.39
CA PHE A 273 -3.67 -8.85 -5.63
C PHE A 273 -3.27 -9.68 -6.85
N GLY A 274 -4.14 -9.72 -7.85
CA GLY A 274 -3.88 -10.40 -9.13
C GLY A 274 -3.36 -9.48 -10.24
N VAL A 275 -3.43 -8.17 -10.05
CA VAL A 275 -3.02 -7.17 -11.05
C VAL A 275 -2.58 -5.88 -10.36
N TRP A 276 -1.53 -5.25 -10.89
CA TRP A 276 -1.12 -3.90 -10.50
C TRP A 276 -1.75 -2.87 -11.43
N THR A 277 -2.08 -1.70 -10.89
CA THR A 277 -2.57 -0.52 -11.64
C THR A 277 -1.44 0.45 -11.93
N ALA A 278 -0.56 0.65 -10.94
CA ALA A 278 0.69 1.38 -11.09
C ALA A 278 1.84 0.56 -10.49
N TRP A 279 3.05 0.81 -10.97
CA TRP A 279 4.27 0.15 -10.50
C TRP A 279 5.35 1.20 -10.34
N GLN A 280 5.81 1.43 -9.10
CA GLN A 280 7.01 2.20 -8.82
C GLN A 280 8.21 1.27 -9.04
N TYR A 281 8.96 1.52 -10.11
CA TYR A 281 9.99 0.61 -10.60
C TYR A 281 11.41 1.07 -10.26
N THR A 282 11.58 2.30 -9.78
CA THR A 282 12.83 2.84 -9.25
C THR A 282 12.59 4.08 -8.42
N SER A 283 13.46 4.31 -7.44
CA SER A 283 13.59 5.53 -6.65
C SER A 283 14.74 6.46 -7.08
N THR A 284 15.55 6.04 -8.06
CA THR A 284 16.72 6.79 -8.54
C THR A 284 16.62 7.16 -10.01
N GLY A 285 15.39 7.40 -10.47
CA GLY A 285 15.14 7.89 -11.81
C GLY A 285 15.63 9.33 -12.00
N SER A 286 15.76 9.72 -13.27
CA SER A 286 16.01 11.10 -13.68
C SER A 286 14.90 11.57 -14.63
N VAL A 287 14.42 12.79 -14.43
CA VAL A 287 13.39 13.46 -15.24
C VAL A 287 13.76 14.92 -15.40
N SER A 288 13.75 15.42 -16.64
CA SER A 288 13.99 16.84 -16.89
C SER A 288 12.95 17.70 -16.15
N GLY A 289 13.44 18.63 -15.34
CA GLY A 289 12.60 19.49 -14.50
C GLY A 289 12.53 19.08 -13.03
N VAL A 290 13.10 17.94 -12.65
CA VAL A 290 13.32 17.54 -11.25
C VAL A 290 14.83 17.46 -11.01
N SER A 291 15.30 18.07 -9.94
CA SER A 291 16.71 17.97 -9.54
C SER A 291 16.91 16.71 -8.69
N GLY A 292 18.00 15.98 -8.93
CA GLY A 292 18.32 14.76 -8.20
C GLY A 292 17.44 13.57 -8.57
N ASN A 293 17.35 12.61 -7.65
CA ASN A 293 16.59 11.37 -7.81
C ASN A 293 15.08 11.63 -7.75
N VAL A 294 14.34 10.94 -8.60
CA VAL A 294 12.88 10.93 -8.57
C VAL A 294 12.33 9.53 -8.80
N ASP A 295 11.32 9.18 -8.00
CA ASP A 295 10.58 7.95 -8.16
C ASP A 295 9.89 7.91 -9.53
N ARG A 296 10.01 6.76 -10.20
CA ARG A 296 9.43 6.54 -11.53
C ARG A 296 8.38 5.46 -11.49
N ASN A 297 7.29 5.75 -12.19
CA ASN A 297 6.10 4.92 -12.21
C ASN A 297 5.69 4.53 -13.62
N LYS A 298 5.23 3.29 -13.76
CA LYS A 298 4.52 2.81 -14.95
C LYS A 298 3.06 2.58 -14.62
N PHE A 299 2.17 2.97 -15.51
CA PHE A 299 0.74 2.66 -15.41
C PHE A 299 0.38 1.44 -16.28
N ASN A 300 -0.46 0.55 -15.74
CA ASN A 300 -0.89 -0.68 -16.41
C ASN A 300 -2.06 -0.42 -17.39
N GLY A 301 -1.77 0.28 -18.48
CA GLY A 301 -2.74 0.50 -19.54
C GLY A 301 -2.40 1.66 -20.46
N SER A 302 -3.34 1.94 -21.35
CA SER A 302 -3.27 3.09 -22.26
C SER A 302 -3.51 4.41 -21.52
N ARG A 303 -3.21 5.51 -22.21
CA ARG A 303 -3.51 6.85 -21.72
C ARG A 303 -5.02 7.05 -21.48
N ASP A 304 -5.87 6.43 -22.29
CA ASP A 304 -7.33 6.50 -22.12
C ASP A 304 -7.77 5.81 -20.83
N ARG A 305 -7.15 4.67 -20.48
CA ARG A 305 -7.43 3.99 -19.21
C ARG A 305 -6.93 4.79 -18.01
N LEU A 306 -5.82 5.50 -18.12
CA LEU A 306 -5.37 6.45 -17.09
C LEU A 306 -6.40 7.59 -16.92
N LEU A 307 -6.91 8.13 -18.02
CA LEU A 307 -7.95 9.15 -17.99
C LEU A 307 -9.26 8.62 -17.40
N ALA A 308 -9.62 7.37 -17.69
CA ALA A 308 -10.77 6.71 -17.10
C ALA A 308 -10.63 6.54 -15.57
N LEU A 309 -9.43 6.14 -15.11
CA LEU A 309 -9.08 6.10 -13.69
C LEU A 309 -9.21 7.50 -13.05
N ALA A 310 -8.74 8.56 -13.71
CA ALA A 310 -8.91 9.92 -13.21
C ALA A 310 -10.39 10.32 -13.12
N ASN A 311 -11.18 9.97 -14.13
CA ASN A 311 -12.57 10.39 -14.27
C ASN A 311 -13.60 9.53 -13.53
N ASN A 312 -13.18 8.43 -12.90
CA ASN A 312 -14.07 7.44 -12.32
C ASN A 312 -15.04 6.85 -13.35
N THR A 313 -14.54 6.55 -14.55
CA THR A 313 -15.31 5.89 -15.61
C THR A 313 -14.78 4.48 -15.88
N PRO A 314 -15.64 3.55 -16.36
CA PRO A 314 -15.22 2.21 -16.76
C PRO A 314 -14.11 2.20 -17.81
#